data_AF-A0A0R3P1R5-F1
#
_entry.id   AF-A0A0R3P1R5-F1
#
_cell.length_a   1.000
_cell.length_b   1.000
_cell.length_c   1.000
_cell.angle_alpha   90.00
_cell.angle_beta   90.00
_cell.angle_gamma   90.00
#
_symmetry.space_group_name_H-M   'P 1'
#
loop_
_entity.id
_entity.type
_entity.pdbx_description
1 polymer ?
#
loop_
_entity_poly.entity_id
_entity_poly.type
_entity_poly.pdbx_seq_one_letter_code
_entity_poly.pdbx_strand_id
1 'polypeptide(L)'
;MQHMLATGRAKTKDGTLIISAVIKADNGAFFCTVTNSEGTETFKVDLSVTSALSASIQPAVQTVSLGHTADLVCSVSGFPTQNIIWMKDGGTLRTGSRVRLLSNEHIHISSIVKEDKGMYQCILKNDFESIQSSAELRLGEVAPQLLYKFIEQTMQPGPSVSLKCSASGNPTPKIVWYVDGFPLPNNDRLMIGQYVTMFGDVISHVNITAVKSEDGGDYECRALSKAGVASHSARLNIYGMPYIRHMSKLSAVAGKVFTLKCPIAGYPIDTVNIEKDGVRLPINI
;
A
#
# COMPACT_ATOMS: atom_id res chain seq x y z
N MET A 1 -30.67 35.09 -44.24
CA MET A 1 -29.84 35.64 -43.15
C MET A 1 -28.47 35.00 -43.27
N GLN A 2 -27.50 35.73 -43.84
CA GLN A 2 -26.20 35.21 -44.28
C GLN A 2 -25.23 35.27 -43.09
N HIS A 3 -24.91 34.13 -42.47
CA HIS A 3 -23.85 34.08 -41.48
C HIS A 3 -22.50 34.13 -42.20
N MET A 4 -21.96 35.34 -42.37
CA MET A 4 -20.57 35.53 -42.79
C MET A 4 -19.64 35.00 -41.68
N LEU A 5 -18.76 34.07 -42.03
CA LEU A 5 -17.58 33.75 -41.21
C LEU A 5 -16.85 35.06 -40.89
N ALA A 6 -16.55 35.28 -39.60
CA ALA A 6 -15.90 36.50 -39.14
C ALA A 6 -14.62 36.79 -39.96
N THR A 7 -14.62 37.96 -40.60
CA THR A 7 -13.61 38.41 -41.56
C THR A 7 -12.22 38.42 -40.90
N GLY A 8 -11.28 37.66 -41.47
CA GLY A 8 -9.87 37.59 -41.02
C GLY A 8 -9.34 36.19 -40.71
N ARG A 9 -10.18 35.24 -40.27
CA ARG A 9 -9.74 33.86 -39.93
C ARG A 9 -9.79 32.89 -41.12
N ALA A 10 -10.63 33.20 -42.11
CA ALA A 10 -10.87 32.38 -43.28
C ALA A 10 -10.27 33.02 -44.53
N LYS A 11 -9.62 32.22 -45.38
CA LYS A 11 -9.09 32.62 -46.70
C LYS A 11 -9.42 31.55 -47.72
N THR A 12 -9.67 31.97 -48.96
CA THR A 12 -9.84 31.05 -50.10
C THR A 12 -8.67 31.19 -51.07
N LYS A 13 -8.16 30.06 -51.58
CA LYS A 13 -7.10 30.04 -52.61
C LYS A 13 -7.28 28.80 -53.49
N ASP A 14 -7.34 28.99 -54.80
CA ASP A 14 -7.41 27.92 -55.81
C ASP A 14 -8.48 26.85 -55.50
N GLY A 15 -9.70 27.30 -55.16
CA GLY A 15 -10.81 26.41 -54.79
C GLY A 15 -10.74 25.81 -53.37
N THR A 16 -9.73 26.15 -52.57
CA THR A 16 -9.54 25.66 -51.19
C THR A 16 -9.96 26.74 -50.19
N LEU A 17 -10.78 26.37 -49.20
CA LEU A 17 -11.08 27.19 -48.02
C LEU A 17 -10.15 26.81 -46.86
N ILE A 18 -9.46 27.79 -46.28
CA ILE A 18 -8.57 27.63 -45.13
C ILE A 18 -9.10 28.46 -43.97
N ILE A 19 -9.43 27.82 -42.84
CA ILE A 19 -9.80 28.48 -41.59
C ILE A 19 -8.65 28.27 -40.59
N SER A 20 -7.95 29.34 -40.24
CA SER A 20 -6.72 29.29 -39.43
C SER A 20 -6.93 28.88 -37.97
N ALA A 21 -8.10 29.19 -37.40
CA ALA A 21 -8.50 28.77 -36.06
C ALA A 21 -10.02 28.57 -36.05
N VAL A 22 -10.43 27.31 -36.10
CA VAL A 22 -11.84 26.93 -36.14
C VAL A 22 -12.47 27.14 -34.75
N ILE A 23 -13.64 27.75 -34.69
CA ILE A 23 -14.40 27.98 -33.46
C ILE A 23 -15.79 27.36 -33.58
N LYS A 24 -16.50 27.19 -32.45
CA LYS A 24 -17.85 26.60 -32.43
C LYS A 24 -18.84 27.29 -33.38
N ALA A 25 -18.67 28.60 -33.63
CA ALA A 25 -19.52 29.36 -34.54
C ALA A 25 -19.31 29.03 -36.03
N ASP A 26 -18.24 28.32 -36.38
CA ASP A 26 -17.96 27.90 -37.77
C ASP A 26 -18.74 26.62 -38.16
N ASN A 27 -19.48 26.01 -37.22
CA ASN A 27 -20.37 24.87 -37.49
C ASN A 27 -21.40 25.23 -38.58
N GLY A 28 -21.59 24.34 -39.55
CA GLY A 28 -22.64 24.50 -40.55
C GLY A 28 -22.34 23.84 -41.90
N ALA A 29 -23.28 24.05 -42.83
CA ALA A 29 -23.19 23.57 -44.20
C ALA A 29 -22.35 24.52 -45.06
N PHE A 30 -21.25 24.01 -45.60
CA PHE A 30 -20.46 24.65 -46.62
C PHE A 30 -20.89 24.14 -48.00
N PHE A 31 -20.96 25.04 -48.97
CA PHE A 31 -21.31 24.72 -50.34
C PHE A 31 -20.15 25.12 -51.27
N CYS A 32 -19.66 24.17 -52.04
CA CYS A 32 -18.67 24.40 -53.09
C CYS A 32 -19.40 24.36 -54.43
N THR A 33 -19.46 25.50 -55.12
CA THR A 33 -20.11 25.63 -56.43
C THR A 33 -19.06 25.89 -57.50
N VAL A 34 -19.04 25.06 -58.54
CA VAL A 34 -18.14 25.16 -59.70
C VAL A 34 -18.97 25.44 -60.94
N THR A 35 -18.56 26.43 -61.73
CA THR A 35 -19.27 26.85 -62.94
C THR A 35 -18.29 26.97 -64.12
N ASN A 36 -18.67 26.44 -65.28
CA ASN A 36 -18.00 26.67 -66.55
C ASN A 36 -19.02 27.14 -67.62
N SER A 37 -18.62 27.22 -68.89
CA SER A 37 -19.50 27.64 -69.98
C SER A 37 -20.69 26.69 -70.21
N GLU A 38 -20.54 25.41 -69.82
CA GLU A 38 -21.50 24.34 -70.11
C GLU A 38 -22.48 24.10 -68.95
N GLY A 39 -22.13 24.47 -67.71
CA GLY A 39 -22.98 24.19 -66.57
C GLY A 39 -22.43 24.64 -65.22
N THR A 40 -23.22 24.34 -64.18
CA THR A 40 -22.88 24.58 -62.78
C THR A 40 -23.15 23.32 -61.97
N GLU A 41 -22.21 22.96 -61.11
CA GLU A 41 -22.32 21.87 -60.14
C GLU A 41 -22.13 22.43 -58.72
N THR A 42 -22.85 21.90 -57.74
CA THR A 42 -22.71 22.29 -56.33
C THR A 42 -22.62 21.07 -55.43
N PHE A 43 -21.61 21.05 -54.57
CA PHE A 43 -21.40 20.04 -53.53
C PHE A 43 -21.59 20.64 -52.14
N LYS A 44 -22.27 19.91 -51.24
CA LYS A 44 -22.48 20.31 -49.85
C LYS A 44 -21.60 19.47 -48.91
N VAL A 45 -20.94 20.11 -47.96
CA VAL A 45 -20.22 19.46 -46.85
C VAL A 45 -20.62 20.09 -45.52
N ASP A 46 -20.90 19.29 -44.50
CA ASP A 46 -21.24 19.77 -43.16
C ASP A 46 -19.98 19.77 -42.28
N LEU A 47 -19.61 20.93 -41.73
CA LEU A 47 -18.51 21.08 -40.77
C LEU A 47 -19.08 20.97 -39.34
N SER A 48 -18.55 20.01 -38.57
CA SER A 48 -18.81 19.85 -37.14
C SER A 48 -17.57 20.20 -36.33
N VAL A 49 -17.65 21.22 -35.47
CA VAL A 49 -16.54 21.69 -34.64
C VAL A 49 -16.67 21.12 -33.23
N THR A 50 -15.65 20.38 -32.80
CA THR A 50 -15.55 19.75 -31.49
C THR A 50 -14.93 20.69 -30.43
N SER A 51 -15.03 20.33 -29.15
CA SER A 51 -14.24 20.95 -28.09
C SER A 51 -13.30 19.93 -27.44
N ALA A 52 -12.10 20.40 -27.12
CA ALA A 52 -11.03 19.59 -26.53
C ALA A 52 -11.51 18.88 -25.26
N LEU A 53 -11.11 17.62 -25.11
CA LEU A 53 -11.45 16.83 -23.94
C LEU A 53 -10.62 17.27 -22.73
N SER A 54 -11.23 17.23 -21.55
CA SER A 54 -10.55 17.37 -20.26
C SER A 54 -11.13 16.39 -19.25
N ALA A 55 -10.28 15.82 -18.39
CA ALA A 55 -10.64 14.89 -17.35
C ALA A 55 -9.78 15.14 -16.11
N SER A 56 -10.41 15.15 -14.94
CA SER A 56 -9.72 15.32 -13.65
C SER A 56 -10.41 14.50 -12.57
N ILE A 57 -9.70 13.51 -12.01
CA ILE A 57 -10.21 12.76 -10.86
C ILE A 57 -9.93 13.54 -9.58
N GLN A 58 -10.95 13.69 -8.74
CA GLN A 58 -10.84 14.25 -7.39
C GLN A 58 -11.32 13.26 -6.32
N PRO A 59 -10.59 13.16 -5.19
CA PRO A 59 -9.26 13.73 -4.96
C PRO A 59 -8.17 12.97 -5.76
N ALA A 60 -7.05 13.64 -6.08
CA ALA A 60 -5.92 13.00 -6.77
C ALA A 60 -5.22 11.93 -5.92
N VAL A 61 -5.27 12.06 -4.59
CA VAL A 61 -4.85 11.02 -3.65
C VAL A 61 -5.90 10.97 -2.53
N GLN A 62 -6.45 9.78 -2.28
CA GLN A 62 -7.35 9.53 -1.15
C GLN A 62 -6.72 8.50 -0.23
N THR A 63 -6.62 8.79 1.07
CA THR A 63 -6.17 7.80 2.07
C THR A 63 -7.35 7.39 2.93
N VAL A 64 -7.68 6.09 2.94
CA VAL A 64 -8.89 5.57 3.58
C VAL A 64 -8.56 4.35 4.45
N SER A 65 -9.14 4.28 5.64
CA SER A 65 -8.99 3.13 6.53
C SER A 65 -9.78 1.92 6.02
N LEU A 66 -9.33 0.70 6.36
CA LEU A 66 -10.08 -0.52 6.06
C LEU A 66 -11.52 -0.44 6.62
N GLY A 67 -12.48 -1.02 5.89
CA GLY A 67 -13.90 -1.03 6.26
C GLY A 67 -14.65 0.29 6.05
N HIS A 68 -13.98 1.38 5.71
CA HIS A 68 -14.62 2.67 5.41
C HIS A 68 -14.98 2.80 3.92
N THR A 69 -15.57 3.92 3.52
CA THR A 69 -15.96 4.17 2.12
C THR A 69 -14.96 5.08 1.42
N ALA A 70 -14.80 4.90 0.11
CA ALA A 70 -14.00 5.75 -0.76
C ALA A 70 -14.83 6.19 -1.96
N ASP A 71 -14.58 7.41 -2.43
CA ASP A 71 -15.31 8.03 -3.53
C ASP A 71 -14.29 8.73 -4.43
N LEU A 72 -14.31 8.39 -5.71
CA LEU A 72 -13.50 9.01 -6.75
C LEU A 72 -14.41 9.55 -7.84
N VAL A 73 -14.31 10.85 -8.08
CA VAL A 73 -15.14 11.56 -9.06
C VAL A 73 -14.26 12.09 -10.18
N CYS A 74 -14.51 11.65 -11.41
CA CYS A 74 -13.86 12.16 -12.62
C CYS A 74 -14.70 13.28 -13.21
N SER A 75 -14.29 14.53 -12.97
CA SER A 75 -14.90 15.68 -13.63
C SER A 75 -14.40 15.75 -15.08
N VAL A 76 -15.34 15.75 -16.02
CA VAL A 76 -15.04 15.71 -17.45
C VAL A 76 -15.67 16.88 -18.20
N SER A 77 -15.04 17.32 -19.28
CA SER A 77 -15.60 18.32 -20.20
C SER A 77 -15.10 18.08 -21.63
N GLY A 78 -15.83 18.57 -22.63
CA GLY A 78 -15.49 18.41 -24.05
C GLY A 78 -16.74 18.07 -24.87
N PHE A 79 -16.60 17.98 -26.19
CA PHE A 79 -17.69 17.59 -27.09
C PHE A 79 -17.13 17.14 -28.45
N PRO A 80 -17.66 16.08 -29.08
CA PRO A 80 -18.56 15.10 -28.50
C PRO A 80 -17.80 14.28 -27.45
N THR A 81 -18.45 13.96 -26.34
CA THR A 81 -17.90 13.05 -25.33
C THR A 81 -18.44 11.65 -25.60
N GLN A 82 -17.55 10.68 -25.84
CA GLN A 82 -17.95 9.26 -25.78
C GLN A 82 -18.04 8.81 -24.31
N ASN A 83 -18.32 7.53 -24.10
CA ASN A 83 -18.40 6.91 -22.78
C ASN A 83 -17.07 7.02 -22.00
N ILE A 84 -17.18 7.15 -20.68
CA ILE A 84 -16.05 7.15 -19.74
C ILE A 84 -15.64 5.72 -19.46
N ILE A 85 -14.34 5.43 -19.54
CA ILE A 85 -13.79 4.12 -19.21
C ILE A 85 -12.95 4.23 -17.95
N TRP A 86 -13.30 3.44 -16.94
CA TRP A 86 -12.53 3.33 -15.71
C TRP A 86 -11.58 2.14 -15.73
N MET A 87 -10.34 2.37 -15.33
CA MET A 87 -9.33 1.35 -15.12
C MET A 87 -8.80 1.40 -13.68
N LYS A 88 -8.35 0.25 -13.18
CA LYS A 88 -7.60 0.10 -11.94
C LYS A 88 -6.31 -0.67 -12.24
N ASP A 89 -5.18 -0.09 -11.86
CA ASP A 89 -3.84 -0.68 -12.02
C ASP A 89 -3.58 -1.20 -13.45
N GLY A 90 -4.04 -0.45 -14.45
CA GLY A 90 -3.90 -0.79 -15.88
C GLY A 90 -4.91 -1.81 -16.42
N GLY A 91 -5.73 -2.43 -15.58
CA GLY A 91 -6.83 -3.32 -15.98
C GLY A 91 -8.20 -2.63 -15.93
N THR A 92 -9.21 -3.18 -16.61
CA THR A 92 -10.58 -2.66 -16.52
C THR A 92 -11.10 -2.72 -15.08
N LEU A 93 -11.72 -1.63 -14.61
CA LEU A 93 -12.35 -1.60 -13.29
C LEU A 93 -13.41 -2.71 -13.19
N ARG A 94 -13.25 -3.59 -12.20
CA ARG A 94 -14.24 -4.63 -11.90
C ARG A 94 -15.26 -4.07 -10.93
N THR A 95 -16.50 -3.90 -11.39
CA THR A 95 -17.63 -3.49 -10.55
C THR A 95 -18.24 -4.71 -9.86
N GLY A 96 -18.97 -4.47 -8.77
CA GLY A 96 -19.63 -5.50 -7.99
C GLY A 96 -20.51 -4.90 -6.88
N SER A 97 -20.85 -5.71 -5.89
CA SER A 97 -21.68 -5.26 -4.76
C SER A 97 -21.01 -4.14 -3.95
N ARG A 98 -19.68 -4.09 -3.93
CA ARG A 98 -18.89 -3.19 -3.11
C ARG A 98 -18.26 -2.02 -3.87
N VAL A 99 -17.71 -2.29 -5.06
CA VAL A 99 -17.20 -1.28 -6.00
C VAL A 99 -18.28 -0.98 -7.04
N ARG A 100 -18.90 0.20 -6.99
CA ARG A 100 -20.02 0.59 -7.83
C ARG A 100 -19.72 1.88 -8.59
N LEU A 101 -20.37 2.04 -9.74
CA LEU A 101 -20.47 3.32 -10.41
C LEU A 101 -21.83 3.93 -10.03
N LEU A 102 -21.82 5.04 -9.27
CA LEU A 102 -23.05 5.80 -8.98
C LEU A 102 -23.48 6.61 -10.21
N SER A 103 -22.52 6.99 -11.03
CA SER A 103 -22.66 7.53 -12.39
C SER A 103 -21.44 7.10 -13.21
N ASN A 104 -21.41 7.42 -14.51
CA ASN A 104 -20.23 7.17 -15.35
C ASN A 104 -18.97 7.89 -14.83
N GLU A 105 -19.13 8.97 -14.08
CA GLU A 105 -18.07 9.82 -13.54
C GLU A 105 -17.71 9.50 -12.09
N HIS A 106 -18.47 8.64 -11.40
CA HIS A 106 -18.35 8.49 -9.95
C HIS A 106 -18.22 7.02 -9.54
N ILE A 107 -17.02 6.63 -9.13
CA ILE A 107 -16.77 5.36 -8.44
C ILE A 107 -17.05 5.54 -6.94
N HIS A 108 -17.92 4.68 -6.41
CA HIS A 108 -18.14 4.51 -4.99
C HIS A 108 -17.68 3.12 -4.55
N ILE A 109 -16.80 3.08 -3.56
CA ILE A 109 -16.30 1.83 -2.97
C ILE A 109 -16.74 1.79 -1.52
N SER A 110 -17.66 0.87 -1.20
CA SER A 110 -18.03 0.62 0.19
C SER A 110 -17.00 -0.31 0.87
N SER A 111 -16.85 -0.23 2.19
CA SER A 111 -16.02 -1.15 2.99
C SER A 111 -14.66 -1.53 2.37
N ILE A 112 -13.72 -0.58 2.29
CA ILE A 112 -12.40 -0.74 1.70
C ILE A 112 -11.67 -1.99 2.24
N VAL A 113 -11.08 -2.75 1.32
CA VAL A 113 -10.19 -3.89 1.59
C VAL A 113 -8.78 -3.64 1.04
N LYS A 114 -7.83 -4.53 1.35
CA LYS A 114 -6.41 -4.31 1.01
C LYS A 114 -6.16 -4.24 -0.50
N GLU A 115 -6.97 -4.95 -1.28
CA GLU A 115 -6.87 -5.09 -2.73
C GLU A 115 -7.39 -3.85 -3.49
N ASP A 116 -8.15 -2.98 -2.81
CA ASP A 116 -8.68 -1.75 -3.43
C ASP A 116 -7.61 -0.69 -3.61
N LYS A 117 -6.55 -0.70 -2.81
CA LYS A 117 -5.45 0.26 -2.98
C LYS A 117 -4.88 0.15 -4.38
N GLY A 118 -4.41 1.27 -4.93
CA GLY A 118 -3.81 1.31 -6.25
C GLY A 118 -4.14 2.57 -7.03
N MET A 119 -3.83 2.54 -8.32
CA MET A 119 -4.04 3.64 -9.24
C MET A 119 -5.36 3.46 -9.99
N TYR A 120 -6.24 4.44 -9.86
CA TYR A 120 -7.50 4.51 -10.59
C TYR A 120 -7.36 5.51 -11.74
N GLN A 121 -7.85 5.14 -12.91
CA GLN A 121 -7.72 5.95 -14.12
C GLN A 121 -9.06 6.10 -14.80
N CYS A 122 -9.37 7.32 -15.23
CA CYS A 122 -10.56 7.69 -15.98
C CYS A 122 -10.09 8.09 -17.37
N ILE A 123 -10.50 7.33 -18.39
CA ILE A 123 -10.17 7.57 -19.79
C ILE A 123 -11.38 8.18 -20.48
N LEU A 124 -11.12 9.30 -21.17
CA LEU A 124 -12.08 9.98 -22.02
C LEU A 124 -11.62 9.90 -23.46
N LYS A 125 -12.53 9.52 -24.36
CA LYS A 125 -12.24 9.41 -25.78
C LYS A 125 -13.30 10.13 -26.62
N ASN A 126 -12.89 10.69 -27.74
CA ASN A 126 -13.75 11.05 -28.85
C ASN A 126 -13.11 10.56 -30.16
N ASP A 127 -13.69 10.92 -31.30
CA ASP A 127 -13.22 10.43 -32.60
C ASP A 127 -11.80 10.94 -32.98
N PHE A 128 -11.30 11.96 -32.26
CA PHE A 128 -10.05 12.67 -32.57
C PHE A 128 -9.03 12.67 -31.42
N GLU A 129 -9.46 12.53 -30.18
CA GLU A 129 -8.69 12.68 -28.95
C GLU A 129 -8.97 11.56 -27.97
N SER A 130 -7.93 11.15 -27.25
CA SER A 130 -8.02 10.23 -26.11
C SER A 130 -7.15 10.78 -24.98
N ILE A 131 -7.76 11.11 -23.86
CA ILE A 131 -7.08 11.65 -22.68
C ILE A 131 -7.34 10.75 -21.47
N GLN A 132 -6.53 10.92 -20.43
CA GLN A 132 -6.72 10.20 -19.17
C GLN A 132 -6.40 11.09 -17.97
N SER A 133 -7.05 10.77 -16.85
CA SER A 133 -6.70 11.30 -15.53
C SER A 133 -6.50 10.14 -14.56
N SER A 134 -5.66 10.32 -13.55
CA SER A 134 -5.30 9.29 -12.58
C SER A 134 -5.45 9.81 -11.15
N ALA A 135 -5.88 8.93 -10.24
CA ALA A 135 -5.88 9.15 -8.81
C ALA A 135 -5.32 7.93 -8.07
N GLU A 136 -4.71 8.14 -6.91
CA GLU A 136 -4.18 7.07 -6.06
C GLU A 136 -5.07 6.86 -4.84
N LEU A 137 -5.55 5.63 -4.64
CA LEU A 137 -6.22 5.22 -3.42
C LEU A 137 -5.22 4.50 -2.50
N ARG A 138 -4.97 5.09 -1.33
CA ARG A 138 -4.07 4.58 -0.30
C ARG A 138 -4.86 4.06 0.89
N LEU A 139 -4.31 3.05 1.56
CA LEU A 139 -4.83 2.62 2.86
C LEU A 139 -4.21 3.47 3.97
N GLY A 140 -5.04 3.85 4.95
CA GLY A 140 -4.60 4.51 6.17
C GLY A 140 -3.60 3.66 6.95
N GLU A 141 -2.66 4.32 7.63
CA GLU A 141 -1.67 3.63 8.46
C GLU A 141 -2.32 2.95 9.66
N VAL A 142 -1.93 1.70 9.91
CA VAL A 142 -2.40 0.89 11.03
C VAL A 142 -1.19 0.28 11.70
N ALA A 143 -0.99 0.62 12.97
CA ALA A 143 0.08 0.07 13.80
C ALA A 143 0.01 -1.47 13.82
N PRO A 144 1.16 -2.15 13.98
CA PRO A 144 1.17 -3.61 14.00
C PRO A 144 0.28 -4.17 15.11
N GLN A 145 -0.42 -5.27 14.83
CA GLN A 145 -1.19 -6.03 15.82
C GLN A 145 -0.79 -7.49 15.75
N LEU A 146 -0.50 -8.10 16.90
CA LEU A 146 -0.17 -9.51 16.98
C LEU A 146 -1.45 -10.34 16.93
N LEU A 147 -1.57 -11.17 15.90
CA LEU A 147 -2.70 -12.08 15.67
C LEU A 147 -2.49 -13.42 16.38
N TYR A 148 -1.28 -13.95 16.37
CA TYR A 148 -0.90 -15.17 17.08
C TYR A 148 0.36 -14.93 17.90
N LYS A 149 0.34 -15.41 19.14
CA LYS A 149 1.41 -15.27 20.12
C LYS A 149 1.77 -16.66 20.62
N PHE A 150 3.06 -16.99 20.64
CA PHE A 150 3.55 -18.20 21.28
C PHE A 150 3.38 -18.09 22.80
N ILE A 151 3.32 -19.24 23.47
CA ILE A 151 3.10 -19.33 24.91
C ILE A 151 4.36 -19.83 25.61
N GLU A 152 4.38 -19.70 26.93
CA GLU A 152 5.42 -20.30 27.77
C GLU A 152 5.41 -21.82 27.61
N GLN A 153 6.60 -22.41 27.51
CA GLN A 153 6.79 -23.85 27.35
C GLN A 153 7.91 -24.34 28.25
N THR A 154 7.74 -25.54 28.82
CA THR A 154 8.76 -26.22 29.62
C THR A 154 8.99 -27.62 29.06
N MET A 155 10.23 -27.98 28.73
CA MET A 155 10.55 -29.27 28.11
C MET A 155 11.96 -29.79 28.43
N GLN A 156 12.16 -31.08 28.20
CA GLN A 156 13.48 -31.73 28.26
C GLN A 156 14.34 -31.33 27.04
N PRO A 157 15.67 -31.36 27.13
CA PRO A 157 16.55 -31.15 25.98
C PRO A 157 16.43 -32.28 24.95
N GLY A 158 16.68 -31.97 23.67
CA GLY A 158 16.70 -32.94 22.58
C GLY A 158 15.56 -32.84 21.53
N PRO A 159 14.30 -32.55 21.89
CA PRO A 159 13.25 -32.28 20.90
C PRO A 159 13.53 -31.03 20.07
N SER A 160 12.83 -30.91 18.94
CA SER A 160 12.79 -29.63 18.20
C SER A 160 11.60 -28.81 18.67
N VAL A 161 11.75 -27.48 18.71
CA VAL A 161 10.67 -26.55 19.07
C VAL A 161 10.45 -25.52 17.96
N SER A 162 9.20 -25.10 17.78
CA SER A 162 8.81 -24.00 16.88
C SER A 162 8.03 -22.95 17.67
N LEU A 163 8.57 -21.74 17.76
CA LEU A 163 7.84 -20.58 18.28
C LEU A 163 7.24 -19.82 17.11
N LYS A 164 5.92 -19.61 17.14
CA LYS A 164 5.20 -18.89 16.08
C LYS A 164 4.72 -17.54 16.59
N CYS A 165 4.91 -16.51 15.78
CA CYS A 165 4.33 -15.19 15.99
C CYS A 165 3.79 -14.67 14.66
N SER A 166 2.56 -14.15 14.65
CA SER A 166 1.99 -13.54 13.45
C SER A 166 1.42 -12.17 13.74
N ALA A 167 1.52 -11.27 12.76
CA ALA A 167 1.14 -9.88 12.91
C ALA A 167 0.45 -9.34 11.64
N SER A 168 -0.54 -8.48 11.83
CA SER A 168 -1.11 -7.64 10.78
C SER A 168 -0.65 -6.19 10.97
N GLY A 169 -0.83 -5.36 9.94
CA GLY A 169 -0.54 -3.93 9.99
C GLY A 169 -0.51 -3.32 8.60
N ASN A 170 -0.59 -1.99 8.52
CA ASN A 170 -0.38 -1.24 7.29
C ASN A 170 0.57 -0.06 7.55
N PRO A 171 1.76 -0.03 6.95
CA PRO A 171 2.33 -1.05 6.06
C PRO A 171 2.55 -2.40 6.74
N THR A 172 2.67 -3.44 5.94
CA THR A 172 2.98 -4.81 6.39
C THR A 172 4.20 -4.80 7.32
N PRO A 173 4.07 -5.28 8.58
CA PRO A 173 5.16 -5.21 9.55
C PRO A 173 6.27 -6.24 9.26
N LYS A 174 7.46 -6.00 9.78
CA LYS A 174 8.54 -7.00 9.85
C LYS A 174 8.58 -7.58 11.26
N ILE A 175 8.67 -8.90 11.42
CA ILE A 175 8.85 -9.53 12.72
C ILE A 175 10.35 -9.76 12.95
N VAL A 176 10.84 -9.37 14.13
CA VAL A 176 12.21 -9.59 14.58
C VAL A 176 12.15 -10.29 15.93
N TRP A 177 13.04 -11.26 16.12
CA TRP A 177 13.08 -12.08 17.34
C TRP A 177 14.27 -11.71 18.22
N TYR A 178 14.03 -11.75 19.51
CA TYR A 178 15.02 -11.53 20.56
C TYR A 178 14.94 -12.67 21.57
N VAL A 179 16.06 -12.95 22.22
CA VAL A 179 16.13 -13.79 23.43
C VAL A 179 16.85 -13.00 24.50
N ASP A 180 16.22 -12.88 25.67
CA ASP A 180 16.73 -12.14 26.83
C ASP A 180 17.14 -10.68 26.50
N GLY A 181 16.43 -10.06 25.54
CA GLY A 181 16.67 -8.69 25.08
C GLY A 181 17.75 -8.55 23.99
N PHE A 182 18.41 -9.64 23.59
CA PHE A 182 19.42 -9.65 22.54
C PHE A 182 18.85 -10.21 21.22
N PRO A 183 19.28 -9.72 20.05
CA PRO A 183 18.86 -10.28 18.77
C PRO A 183 19.14 -11.78 18.70
N LEU A 184 18.16 -12.54 18.24
CA LEU A 184 18.28 -14.00 18.18
C LEU A 184 19.35 -14.40 17.14
N PRO A 185 20.35 -15.24 17.50
CA PRO A 185 21.40 -15.63 16.57
C PRO A 185 20.86 -16.62 15.54
N ASN A 186 21.05 -16.34 14.25
CA ASN A 186 20.71 -17.27 13.17
C ASN A 186 21.88 -18.23 12.94
N ASN A 187 21.68 -19.53 13.15
CA ASN A 187 22.69 -20.57 12.97
C ASN A 187 22.05 -21.88 12.47
N ASP A 188 22.84 -22.93 12.22
CA ASP A 188 22.33 -24.18 11.62
C ASP A 188 21.26 -24.88 12.46
N ARG A 189 21.25 -24.69 13.80
CA ARG A 189 20.22 -25.26 14.68
C ARG A 189 19.01 -24.34 14.83
N LEU A 190 19.25 -23.03 14.84
CA LEU A 190 18.23 -22.00 15.05
C LEU A 190 17.98 -21.25 13.75
N MET A 191 16.85 -21.56 13.13
CA MET A 191 16.42 -20.96 11.87
C MET A 191 15.21 -20.06 12.08
N ILE A 192 15.29 -18.84 11.55
CA ILE A 192 14.17 -17.89 11.54
C ILE A 192 13.52 -17.92 10.15
N GLY A 193 12.26 -18.34 10.09
CA GLY A 193 11.43 -18.28 8.90
C GLY A 193 10.47 -17.10 8.97
N GLN A 194 10.24 -16.40 7.86
CA GLN A 194 9.20 -15.38 7.76
C GLN A 194 8.62 -15.33 6.35
N TYR A 195 7.29 -15.24 6.24
CA TYR A 195 6.59 -15.01 4.98
C TYR A 195 5.35 -14.14 5.17
N VAL A 196 4.84 -13.58 4.08
CA VAL A 196 3.64 -12.73 4.05
C VAL A 196 2.51 -13.50 3.38
N THR A 197 1.33 -13.51 4.00
CA THR A 197 0.13 -14.15 3.44
C THR A 197 -0.46 -13.33 2.29
N MET A 198 -1.37 -13.91 1.52
CA MET A 198 -2.11 -13.17 0.49
C MET A 198 -2.90 -11.98 1.07
N PHE A 199 -3.33 -12.08 2.32
CA PHE A 199 -4.01 -10.99 3.03
C PHE A 199 -3.03 -9.96 3.60
N GLY A 200 -1.72 -10.06 3.35
CA GLY A 200 -0.72 -9.09 3.80
C GLY A 200 -0.36 -9.18 5.29
N ASP A 201 -0.73 -10.28 5.95
CA ASP A 201 -0.30 -10.56 7.33
C ASP A 201 1.04 -11.30 7.31
N VAL A 202 1.87 -11.08 8.33
CA VAL A 202 3.20 -11.67 8.42
C VAL A 202 3.18 -12.81 9.41
N ILE A 203 3.70 -13.96 9.00
CA ILE A 203 3.89 -15.13 9.86
C ILE A 203 5.39 -15.37 9.98
N SER A 204 5.88 -15.43 11.21
CA SER A 204 7.28 -15.74 11.51
C SER A 204 7.39 -16.90 12.50
N HIS A 205 8.40 -17.73 12.28
CA HIS A 205 8.72 -18.89 13.08
C HIS A 205 10.19 -18.84 13.51
N VAL A 206 10.45 -19.20 14.76
CA VAL A 206 11.76 -19.60 15.25
C VAL A 206 11.74 -21.10 15.42
N ASN A 207 12.53 -21.81 14.61
CA ASN A 207 12.68 -23.25 14.70
C ASN A 207 14.05 -23.57 15.29
N ILE A 208 14.06 -24.30 16.42
CA ILE A 208 15.29 -24.75 17.07
C ILE A 208 15.30 -26.27 17.00
N THR A 209 16.30 -26.82 16.31
CA THR A 209 16.52 -28.27 16.26
C THR A 209 17.37 -28.73 17.45
N ALA A 210 17.00 -29.89 18.00
CA ALA A 210 17.68 -30.50 19.14
C ALA A 210 17.97 -29.48 20.27
N VAL A 211 16.91 -28.98 20.91
CA VAL A 211 17.00 -27.93 21.92
C VAL A 211 17.96 -28.30 23.04
N LYS A 212 18.80 -27.36 23.44
CA LYS A 212 19.76 -27.49 24.54
C LYS A 212 19.34 -26.60 25.71
N SER A 213 19.88 -26.87 26.89
CA SER A 213 19.62 -26.04 28.09
C SER A 213 19.95 -24.57 27.87
N GLU A 214 21.01 -24.27 27.09
CA GLU A 214 21.44 -22.93 26.68
C GLU A 214 20.49 -22.20 25.71
N ASP A 215 19.57 -22.92 25.07
CA ASP A 215 18.55 -22.33 24.17
C ASP A 215 17.34 -21.81 24.97
N GLY A 216 17.25 -22.10 26.27
CA GLY A 216 16.25 -21.52 27.15
C GLY A 216 16.44 -20.00 27.34
N GLY A 217 15.36 -19.31 27.65
CA GLY A 217 15.36 -17.86 27.85
C GLY A 217 14.00 -17.22 27.67
N ASP A 218 13.94 -15.89 27.81
CA ASP A 218 12.76 -15.08 27.54
C ASP A 218 12.76 -14.66 26.06
N TYR A 219 11.97 -15.35 25.24
CA TYR A 219 11.85 -15.06 23.82
C TYR A 219 10.87 -13.92 23.62
N GLU A 220 11.20 -13.00 22.73
CA GLU A 220 10.35 -11.88 22.34
C GLU A 220 10.22 -11.81 20.82
N CYS A 221 8.99 -11.74 20.31
CA CYS A 221 8.74 -11.31 18.93
C CYS A 221 8.34 -9.83 18.91
N ARG A 222 8.97 -9.05 18.04
CA ARG A 222 8.65 -7.63 17.79
C ARG A 222 8.19 -7.44 16.35
N ALA A 223 6.93 -7.08 16.14
CA ALA A 223 6.39 -6.65 14.87
C ALA A 223 6.58 -5.14 14.71
N LEU A 224 7.38 -4.73 13.72
CA LEU A 224 7.76 -3.34 13.49
C LEU A 224 7.20 -2.83 12.15
N SER A 225 6.57 -1.66 12.16
CA SER A 225 6.25 -0.89 10.95
C SER A 225 6.49 0.60 11.20
N LYS A 226 6.42 1.43 10.14
CA LYS A 226 6.49 2.89 10.32
C LYS A 226 5.34 3.46 11.16
N ALA A 227 4.23 2.73 11.26
CA ALA A 227 3.05 3.14 12.01
C ALA A 227 3.13 2.76 13.50
N GLY A 228 4.12 1.96 13.91
CA GLY A 228 4.32 1.59 15.31
C GLY A 228 4.99 0.23 15.50
N VAL A 229 4.96 -0.25 16.74
CA VAL A 229 5.54 -1.53 17.15
C VAL A 229 4.54 -2.26 18.04
N ALA A 230 4.43 -3.57 17.85
CA ALA A 230 3.79 -4.47 18.80
C ALA A 230 4.74 -5.61 19.15
N SER A 231 4.80 -5.99 20.42
CA SER A 231 5.66 -7.08 20.87
C SER A 231 4.95 -8.03 21.82
N HIS A 232 5.50 -9.23 21.94
CA HIS A 232 5.06 -10.26 22.88
C HIS A 232 6.26 -11.09 23.32
N SER A 233 6.31 -11.38 24.63
CA SER A 233 7.34 -12.20 25.24
C SER A 233 6.72 -13.42 25.93
N ALA A 234 7.42 -14.56 25.84
CA ALA A 234 7.13 -15.73 26.65
C ALA A 234 8.40 -16.57 26.86
N ARG A 235 8.43 -17.29 27.98
CA ARG A 235 9.62 -18.03 28.39
C ARG A 235 9.68 -19.42 27.76
N LEU A 236 10.86 -19.83 27.31
CA LEU A 236 11.17 -21.21 26.94
C LEU A 236 12.08 -21.80 28.03
N ASN A 237 11.54 -22.70 28.83
CA ASN A 237 12.26 -23.37 29.91
C ASN A 237 12.76 -24.74 29.40
N ILE A 238 14.08 -24.93 29.38
CA ILE A 238 14.71 -26.20 29.00
C ILE A 238 15.43 -26.77 30.21
N TYR A 239 15.10 -28.02 30.59
CA TYR A 239 15.75 -28.67 31.73
C TYR A 239 17.27 -28.78 31.52
N GLY A 240 18.04 -28.47 32.56
CA GLY A 240 19.50 -28.59 32.52
C GLY A 240 20.20 -27.68 33.53
N MET A 241 21.53 -27.74 33.56
CA MET A 241 22.33 -26.91 34.47
C MET A 241 22.18 -25.42 34.16
N PRO A 242 22.22 -24.55 35.19
CA PRO A 242 22.21 -23.10 35.02
C PRO A 242 23.32 -22.65 34.06
N TYR A 243 22.94 -21.83 33.10
CA TYR A 243 23.83 -21.26 32.10
C TYR A 243 23.55 -19.76 31.99
N ILE A 244 24.60 -18.94 31.92
CA ILE A 244 24.48 -17.51 31.67
C ILE A 244 25.01 -17.24 30.27
N ARG A 245 24.15 -16.72 29.40
CA ARG A 245 24.54 -16.35 28.04
C ARG A 245 25.55 -15.21 28.07
N HIS A 246 26.52 -15.25 27.18
CA HIS A 246 27.50 -14.17 27.04
C HIS A 246 26.80 -12.84 26.70
N MET A 247 27.12 -11.78 27.46
CA MET A 247 26.64 -10.42 27.22
C MET A 247 27.78 -9.52 26.76
N SER A 248 27.51 -8.65 25.79
CA SER A 248 28.45 -7.59 25.42
C SER A 248 28.51 -6.48 26.48
N LYS A 249 29.56 -5.66 26.43
CA LYS A 249 29.73 -4.50 27.32
C LYS A 249 28.49 -3.60 27.24
N LEU A 250 27.92 -3.29 28.41
CA LEU A 250 26.78 -2.37 28.53
C LEU A 250 27.30 -0.96 28.79
N SER A 251 26.57 0.05 28.28
CA SER A 251 26.84 1.47 28.53
C SER A 251 25.55 2.14 29.00
N ALA A 252 25.68 3.10 29.92
CA ALA A 252 24.55 3.84 30.46
C ALA A 252 24.88 5.33 30.53
N VAL A 253 23.84 6.17 30.41
CA VAL A 253 23.97 7.63 30.51
C VAL A 253 23.77 8.05 31.96
N ALA A 254 24.63 8.94 32.46
CA ALA A 254 24.52 9.47 33.82
C ALA A 254 23.13 10.08 34.06
N GLY A 255 22.51 9.74 35.20
CA GLY A 255 21.18 10.22 35.58
C GLY A 255 19.99 9.50 34.92
N LYS A 256 20.23 8.51 34.05
CA LYS A 256 19.16 7.65 33.51
C LYS A 256 19.09 6.32 34.28
N VAL A 257 17.90 5.73 34.30
CA VAL A 257 17.69 4.40 34.90
C VAL A 257 18.45 3.37 34.08
N PHE A 258 19.24 2.54 34.76
CA PHE A 258 19.94 1.41 34.17
C PHE A 258 19.27 0.11 34.63
N THR A 259 18.93 -0.75 33.68
CA THR A 259 18.33 -2.06 33.94
C THR A 259 19.26 -3.15 33.46
N LEU A 260 19.71 -4.02 34.37
CA LEU A 260 20.46 -5.23 34.05
C LEU A 260 19.56 -6.45 34.20
N LYS A 261 19.28 -7.15 33.09
CA LYS A 261 18.60 -8.44 33.10
C LYS A 261 19.62 -9.52 32.75
N CYS A 262 19.83 -10.49 33.64
CA CYS A 262 20.73 -11.61 33.40
C CYS A 262 20.10 -12.59 32.40
N PRO A 263 20.75 -12.91 31.27
CA PRO A 263 20.25 -13.85 30.27
C PRO A 263 20.53 -15.28 30.71
N ILE A 264 19.65 -15.79 31.57
CA ILE A 264 19.80 -17.11 32.19
C ILE A 264 19.05 -18.18 31.39
N ALA A 265 19.68 -19.35 31.28
CA ALA A 265 19.15 -20.55 30.69
C ALA A 265 19.40 -21.75 31.63
N GLY A 266 18.82 -22.90 31.31
CA GLY A 266 18.71 -24.03 32.24
C GLY A 266 17.52 -23.87 33.18
N TYR A 267 16.84 -24.98 33.47
CA TYR A 267 15.65 -25.04 34.32
C TYR A 267 15.71 -26.31 35.19
N PRO A 268 15.28 -26.25 36.47
CA PRO A 268 14.82 -25.08 37.21
C PRO A 268 15.98 -24.15 37.64
N ILE A 269 15.65 -22.88 37.92
CA ILE A 269 16.56 -21.90 38.52
C ILE A 269 16.01 -21.48 39.88
N ASP A 270 16.76 -21.72 40.94
CA ASP A 270 16.30 -21.42 42.31
C ASP A 270 16.57 -19.97 42.72
N THR A 271 17.78 -19.45 42.43
CA THR A 271 18.18 -18.10 42.82
C THR A 271 19.03 -17.43 41.76
N VAL A 272 18.88 -16.11 41.63
CA VAL A 272 19.71 -15.25 40.78
C VAL A 272 20.21 -14.11 41.64
N ASN A 273 21.53 -14.08 41.89
CA ASN A 273 22.17 -13.05 42.69
C ASN A 273 23.03 -12.16 41.79
N ILE A 274 22.91 -10.84 41.94
CA ILE A 274 23.73 -9.86 41.23
C ILE A 274 24.72 -9.25 42.21
N GLU A 275 26.00 -9.25 41.84
CA GLU A 275 27.10 -8.75 42.64
C GLU A 275 27.82 -7.61 41.90
N LYS A 276 28.26 -6.60 42.65
CA LYS A 276 29.11 -5.52 42.15
C LYS A 276 30.37 -5.44 43.03
N ASP A 277 31.53 -5.62 42.42
CA ASP A 277 32.85 -5.45 43.07
C ASP A 277 33.01 -6.24 44.39
N GLY A 278 32.52 -7.49 44.46
CA GLY A 278 32.58 -8.31 45.68
C GLY A 278 31.35 -8.20 46.58
N VAL A 279 30.43 -7.27 46.30
CA VAL A 279 29.30 -6.94 47.18
C VAL A 279 27.97 -7.31 46.51
N ARG A 280 27.20 -8.17 47.19
CA ARG A 280 25.85 -8.54 46.73
C ARG A 280 24.94 -7.31 46.73
N LEU A 281 24.29 -7.04 45.61
CA LEU A 281 23.31 -5.97 45.51
C LEU A 281 22.04 -6.36 46.28
N PRO A 282 21.37 -5.40 46.95
CA PRO A 282 20.17 -5.69 47.73
C PRO A 282 19.03 -6.17 46.82
N ILE A 283 18.39 -7.27 47.22
CA ILE A 283 17.15 -7.76 46.62
C ILE A 283 16.00 -7.02 47.31
N ASN A 284 15.68 -5.83 46.82
CA ASN A 284 14.44 -5.16 47.23
C ASN A 284 13.35 -5.60 46.26
N ILE A 285 12.44 -6.45 46.76
CA ILE A 285 11.21 -6.90 46.08
C ILE A 285 10.26 -5.72 45.93
#